data_AF-A0A918EFQ8-F1
#
_entry.id   AF-A0A918EFQ8-F1
#
_cell.length_a   1.000
_cell.length_b   1.000
_cell.length_c   1.000
_cell.angle_alpha   90.00
_cell.angle_beta   90.00
_cell.angle_gamma   90.00
#
_symmetry.space_group_name_H-M   'P 1'
#
loop_
_entity.id
_entity.type
_entity.pdbx_description
1 polymer ?
#
loop_
_entity_poly.entity_id
_entity_poly.type
_entity_poly.pdbx_seq_one_letter_code
_entity_poly.pdbx_strand_id
1 'polypeptide(L)'
;MAPDPLADLARPHGGAPLTVEELVRALTELARQASHWSESVRELRDPTRRLIGSAAAASVVLAARRAEEAFLELEVSLGDARAARRPLPLTTPRGEDDPPMV
;
A
#
# COMPACT_ATOMS: atom_id res chain seq x y z
N MET A 1 1.08 33.96 0.95
CA MET A 1 0.90 32.60 0.40
C MET A 1 0.23 31.77 1.47
N ALA A 2 -1.02 31.36 1.26
CA ALA A 2 -1.61 30.33 2.11
C ALA A 2 -0.91 29.00 1.80
N PRO A 3 -0.58 28.17 2.81
CA PRO A 3 -0.05 26.84 2.55
C PRO A 3 -1.06 26.05 1.71
N ASP A 4 -0.57 25.34 0.69
CA ASP A 4 -1.40 24.47 -0.14
C ASP A 4 -1.95 23.34 0.74
N PRO A 5 -3.28 23.23 0.94
CA PRO A 5 -3.87 22.19 1.77
C PRO A 5 -3.56 20.77 1.25
N LEU A 6 -3.22 20.62 -0.04
CA LEU A 6 -2.79 19.35 -0.60
C LEU A 6 -1.33 19.00 -0.25
N ALA A 7 -0.49 20.00 0.01
CA ALA A 7 0.90 19.78 0.41
C ALA A 7 1.01 19.19 1.83
N ASP A 8 0.05 19.49 2.72
CA ASP A 8 0.01 18.91 4.07
C ASP A 8 -0.52 17.48 4.10
N LEU A 9 -1.34 17.07 3.12
CA LEU A 9 -1.80 15.68 2.97
C LEU A 9 -0.67 14.74 2.51
N ALA A 10 0.39 15.28 1.90
CA ALA A 10 1.48 14.50 1.32
C ALA A 10 2.60 14.14 2.30
N ARG A 11 2.60 14.67 3.53
CA ARG A 11 3.60 14.26 4.53
C ARG A 11 3.12 13.00 5.26
N PRO A 12 3.77 11.84 5.06
CA PRO A 12 3.58 10.74 5.99
C PRO A 12 3.87 11.26 7.40
N HIS A 13 2.96 10.97 8.33
CA HIS A 13 3.13 11.33 9.74
C HIS A 13 4.28 10.48 10.30
N GLY A 14 5.48 11.04 10.29
CA GLY A 14 6.74 10.33 10.56
C GLY A 14 7.60 10.32 9.30
N GLY A 15 8.86 10.73 9.41
CA GLY A 15 9.78 10.88 8.29
C GLY A 15 9.97 9.61 7.44
N ALA A 16 10.80 9.72 6.39
CA ALA A 16 11.07 8.60 5.48
C ALA A 16 11.55 7.35 6.26
N PRO A 17 11.00 6.15 6.00
CA PRO A 17 11.49 4.91 6.60
C PRO A 17 12.98 4.72 6.33
N LEU A 18 13.77 4.40 7.35
CA LEU A 18 15.21 4.17 7.25
C LEU A 18 15.55 2.68 7.25
N THR A 19 14.62 1.84 7.71
CA THR A 19 14.78 0.38 7.74
C THR A 19 13.62 -0.33 7.05
N VAL A 20 13.85 -1.60 6.66
CA VAL A 20 12.80 -2.45 6.07
C VAL A 20 11.64 -2.68 7.05
N GLU A 21 11.92 -2.75 8.35
CA GLU A 21 10.87 -2.88 9.37
C GLU A 21 9.98 -1.63 9.45
N GLU A 22 10.60 -0.44 9.42
CA GLU A 22 9.86 0.82 9.37
C GLU A 22 9.04 0.94 8.09
N LEU A 23 9.58 0.50 6.95
CA LEU A 23 8.86 0.49 5.68
C LEU A 23 7.66 -0.45 5.73
N VAL A 24 7.84 -1.68 6.24
CA VAL A 24 6.73 -2.65 6.42
C VAL A 24 5.64 -2.08 7.31
N ARG A 25 6.01 -1.40 8.41
CA ARG A 25 5.07 -0.74 9.32
C ARG A 25 4.32 0.39 8.61
N ALA A 26 5.02 1.23 7.87
CA ALA A 26 4.42 2.34 7.13
C ALA A 26 3.46 1.84 6.04
N LEU A 27 3.85 0.83 5.25
CA LEU A 27 3.00 0.22 4.23
C LEU A 27 1.76 -0.44 4.82
N THR A 28 1.90 -1.15 5.94
CA THR A 28 0.76 -1.76 6.65
C THR A 28 -0.26 -0.70 7.07
N GLU A 29 0.22 0.42 7.63
CA GLU A 29 -0.64 1.51 8.09
C GLU A 29 -1.32 2.24 6.92
N LEU A 30 -0.59 2.48 5.82
CA LEU A 30 -1.17 3.05 4.60
C LEU A 30 -2.22 2.13 3.97
N ALA A 31 -1.97 0.82 3.91
CA ALA A 31 -2.94 -0.15 3.40
C ALA A 31 -4.23 -0.12 4.24
N ARG A 32 -4.10 -0.12 5.58
CA ARG A 32 -5.24 0.01 6.50
C ARG A 32 -6.03 1.31 6.25
N GLN A 33 -5.33 2.43 6.08
CA GLN A 33 -5.97 3.72 5.79
C GLN A 33 -6.68 3.73 4.44
N ALA A 34 -6.07 3.18 3.39
CA ALA A 34 -6.64 3.12 2.05
C ALA A 34 -7.92 2.26 2.02
N SER A 35 -7.91 1.11 2.71
CA SER A 35 -9.10 0.26 2.88
C SER A 35 -10.23 1.02 3.60
N HIS A 36 -9.94 1.61 4.76
CA HIS A 36 -10.94 2.39 5.52
C HIS A 36 -11.47 3.58 4.72
N TRP A 37 -10.60 4.27 3.97
CA TRP A 37 -10.99 5.39 3.12
C TRP A 37 -11.93 4.94 2.00
N SER A 38 -11.68 3.80 1.36
CA SER A 38 -12.58 3.25 0.34
C SER A 38 -13.98 3.02 0.90
N GLU A 39 -14.09 2.40 2.08
CA GLU A 39 -15.36 2.15 2.75
C GLU A 39 -16.07 3.46 3.11
N SER A 40 -15.36 4.38 3.78
CA SER A 40 -15.90 5.67 4.21
C SER A 40 -16.42 6.50 3.02
N VAL A 41 -15.68 6.53 1.91
CA VAL A 41 -16.10 7.25 0.70
C VAL A 41 -17.29 6.57 0.05
N ARG A 42 -17.36 5.23 0.06
CA ARG A 42 -18.47 4.47 -0.53
C ARG A 42 -19.80 4.78 0.17
N GLU A 43 -19.80 4.97 1.49
CA GLU A 43 -20.98 5.35 2.27
C GLU A 43 -21.57 6.72 1.86
N LEU A 44 -20.75 7.62 1.31
CA LEU A 44 -21.19 8.94 0.86
C LEU A 44 -21.96 8.92 -0.45
N ARG A 45 -21.99 7.80 -1.18
CA ARG A 45 -22.65 7.70 -2.50
C ARG A 45 -24.12 8.09 -2.44
N ASP A 46 -24.89 7.47 -1.54
CA ASP A 46 -26.34 7.65 -1.48
C ASP A 46 -26.74 9.04 -0.96
N PRO A 47 -26.10 9.58 0.11
CA PRO A 47 -26.26 10.98 0.49
C PRO A 47 -25.91 11.96 -0.64
N THR A 48 -24.80 11.74 -1.35
CA THR A 48 -24.38 12.59 -2.47
C THR A 48 -25.38 12.54 -3.60
N ARG A 49 -25.91 11.36 -3.93
CA ARG A 49 -26.94 11.20 -4.95
C ARG A 49 -28.21 11.97 -4.59
N ARG A 50 -28.63 11.89 -3.32
CA ARG A 50 -29.84 12.56 -2.82
C ARG A 50 -29.70 14.08 -2.78
N LEU A 51 -28.54 14.59 -2.39
CA LEU A 51 -28.32 16.03 -2.12
C LEU A 51 -27.79 16.80 -3.32
N ILE A 52 -26.95 16.18 -4.15
CA ILE A 52 -26.21 16.85 -5.24
C ILE A 52 -26.60 16.27 -6.61
N GLY A 53 -26.84 14.96 -6.68
CA GLY A 53 -27.31 14.28 -7.89
C GLY A 53 -26.41 13.13 -8.34
N SER A 54 -26.82 12.47 -9.43
CA SER A 54 -26.21 11.24 -9.92
C SER A 54 -24.76 11.41 -10.40
N ALA A 55 -24.44 12.54 -11.04
CA ALA A 55 -23.09 12.81 -11.54
C ALA A 55 -22.06 12.89 -10.40
N ALA A 56 -22.37 13.65 -9.34
CA ALA A 56 -21.51 13.74 -8.17
C ALA A 56 -21.37 12.39 -7.44
N ALA A 57 -22.46 11.61 -7.34
CA ALA A 57 -22.41 10.28 -6.75
C ALA A 57 -21.52 9.31 -7.55
N ALA A 58 -21.49 9.43 -8.88
CA ALA A 58 -20.58 8.66 -9.72
C ALA A 58 -19.11 9.02 -9.44
N SER A 59 -18.80 10.30 -9.21
CA SER A 59 -17.45 10.73 -8.79
C SER A 59 -17.04 10.13 -7.44
N VAL A 60 -17.97 10.05 -6.48
CA VAL A 60 -17.74 9.40 -5.17
C VAL A 60 -17.44 7.91 -5.34
N VAL A 61 -18.19 7.20 -6.18
CA VAL A 61 -17.91 5.79 -6.51
C VAL A 61 -16.53 5.62 -7.12
N LEU A 62 -16.13 6.50 -8.04
CA LEU A 62 -14.81 6.46 -8.64
C LEU A 62 -13.70 6.71 -7.62
N ALA A 63 -13.90 7.64 -6.68
CA ALA A 63 -12.95 7.90 -5.61
C ALA A 63 -12.79 6.70 -4.67
N ALA A 64 -13.89 6.05 -4.26
CA ALA A 64 -13.84 4.82 -3.46
C ALA A 64 -13.10 3.68 -4.18
N ARG A 65 -13.35 3.52 -5.49
CA ARG A 65 -12.66 2.52 -6.30
C ARG A 65 -11.16 2.77 -6.40
N ARG A 66 -10.74 4.01 -6.61
CA ARG A 66 -9.31 4.35 -6.64
C ARG A 66 -8.62 4.11 -5.30
N ALA A 67 -9.33 4.32 -4.19
CA ALA A 67 -8.82 3.99 -2.86
C ALA A 67 -8.65 2.46 -2.68
N GLU A 68 -9.60 1.67 -3.21
CA GLU A 68 -9.52 0.21 -3.22
C GLU A 68 -8.35 -0.29 -4.09
N GLU A 69 -8.17 0.27 -5.28
CA GLU A 69 -7.03 -0.01 -6.15
C GLU A 69 -5.70 0.31 -5.45
N ALA A 70 -5.60 1.48 -4.80
CA ALA A 70 -4.41 1.85 -4.04
C ALA A 70 -4.12 0.88 -2.87
N PHE A 71 -5.17 0.43 -2.16
CA PHE A 71 -5.03 -0.59 -1.11
C PHE A 71 -4.42 -1.90 -1.65
N LEU A 72 -4.91 -2.40 -2.78
CA LEU A 72 -4.42 -3.63 -3.38
C LEU A 72 -2.94 -3.52 -3.77
N GLU A 73 -2.53 -2.42 -4.39
CA GLU A 73 -1.14 -2.18 -4.77
C GLU A 73 -0.21 -2.05 -3.55
N LEU A 74 -0.72 -1.47 -2.45
CA LEU A 74 0.01 -1.40 -1.19
C LEU A 74 0.19 -2.79 -0.55
N GLU A 75 -0.82 -3.67 -0.63
CA GLU A 75 -0.71 -5.05 -0.15
C GLU A 75 0.32 -5.87 -0.96
N VAL A 76 0.38 -5.67 -2.28
CA VAL A 76 1.44 -6.27 -3.12
C VAL A 76 2.81 -5.80 -2.67
N SER A 77 3.00 -4.49 -2.54
CA SER A 77 4.27 -3.88 -2.10
C SER A 77 4.68 -4.35 -0.70
N LEU A 78 3.71 -4.52 0.21
CA LEU A 78 3.92 -5.05 1.55
C LEU A 78 4.35 -6.52 1.52
N GLY A 79 3.79 -7.31 0.61
CA GLY A 79 4.21 -8.67 0.33
C GLY A 79 5.70 -8.74 -0.07
N ASP A 80 6.10 -7.90 -1.02
CA ASP A 80 7.49 -7.82 -1.50
C ASP A 80 8.45 -7.38 -0.39
N ALA A 81 8.08 -6.36 0.39
CA ALA A 81 8.88 -5.89 1.52
C ALA A 81 9.06 -6.96 2.60
N ARG A 82 8.01 -7.77 2.87
CA ARG A 82 8.08 -8.90 3.81
C ARG A 82 8.93 -10.05 3.25
N ALA A 83 8.88 -10.31 1.95
CA ALA A 83 9.69 -11.32 1.29
C ALA A 83 11.18 -10.96 1.36
N ALA A 84 11.54 -9.69 1.11
CA ALA A 84 12.92 -9.19 1.21
C ALA A 84 13.54 -9.34 2.61
N ARG A 85 12.72 -9.43 3.67
CA ARG A 85 13.19 -9.69 5.04
C ARG A 85 13.53 -11.16 5.30
N ARG A 86 12.96 -12.10 4.54
CA ARG A 86 13.26 -13.52 4.75
C ARG A 86 14.64 -13.81 4.16
N PRO A 87 15.56 -14.41 4.94
CA PRO A 87 16.80 -14.93 4.36
C PRO A 87 16.43 -15.90 3.24
N LEU A 88 16.95 -15.67 2.03
CA LEU A 88 16.87 -16.69 0.98
C LEU A 88 17.56 -17.96 1.53
N PRO A 89 16.97 -19.15 1.32
CA PRO A 89 17.70 -20.38 1.63
C PRO A 89 18.98 -20.37 0.79
N LEU A 90 20.12 -20.39 1.48
CA LEU A 90 21.42 -20.57 0.85
C LEU A 90 21.36 -21.92 0.12
N THR A 91 21.16 -21.90 -1.19
CA THR A 91 21.46 -23.05 -2.03
C THR A 91 22.96 -23.26 -1.91
N THR A 92 23.38 -24.18 -1.04
CA THR A 92 24.75 -24.67 -1.03
C THR A 92 25.08 -25.11 -2.46
N PRO A 93 26.11 -24.57 -3.12
CA PRO A 93 26.56 -25.13 -4.37
C PRO A 93 26.94 -26.59 -4.08
N ARG A 94 26.28 -27.51 -4.79
CA ARG A 94 26.61 -28.93 -4.75
C ARG A 94 28.06 -29.02 -5.20
N GLY A 95 28.97 -29.24 -4.26
CA GLY A 95 30.37 -29.50 -4.54
C GLY A 95 30.47 -30.72 -5.44
N GLU A 96 30.67 -30.44 -6.71
CA GLU A 96 31.13 -31.37 -7.72
C GLU A 96 32.64 -31.39 -7.55
N ASP A 97 33.16 -32.34 -6.76
CA ASP A 97 34.57 -32.72 -6.72
C ASP A 97 34.71 -33.99 -5.85
N ASP A 98 34.38 -35.14 -6.46
CA ASP A 98 34.80 -36.44 -5.95
C ASP A 98 35.89 -36.96 -6.93
N PRO A 99 37.19 -36.79 -6.64
CA PRO A 99 38.22 -37.36 -7.49
C PRO A 99 38.28 -38.88 -7.25
N PRO A 100 38.53 -39.69 -8.30
CA PRO A 100 38.56 -41.13 -8.17
C PRO A 100 39.77 -41.57 -7.34
N MET A 101 39.50 -42.26 -6.22
CA MET A 101 40.51 -43.01 -5.48
C MET A 101 40.82 -44.31 -6.25
N VAL A 102 42.12 -44.49 -6.51
CA VAL A 102 42.78 -45.62 -7.17
C VAL A 102 42.72 -46.88 -6.30
#